data_AF-A0A9P7FYZ8-F1
#
_entry.id   AF-A0A9P7FYZ8-F1
#
_cell.length_a   1.000
_cell.length_b   1.000
_cell.length_c   1.000
_cell.angle_alpha   90.00
_cell.angle_beta   90.00
_cell.angle_gamma   90.00
#
_symmetry.space_group_name_H-M   'P 1'
#
loop_
_entity.id
_entity.type
_entity.pdbx_description
1 polymer ?
#
loop_
_entity_poly.entity_id
_entity_poly.type
_entity_poly.pdbx_seq_one_letter_code
_entity_poly.pdbx_strand_id
1 'polypeptide(L)'
;MPLSPIQLPIITIDPTFLTVLQDVHAGLVPNEKFWVSCYKAGERSVHRKIQAELDEIDRDVVRLKTVDPQEDARMEIGADGPFRSFVA
;
A
#
# COMPACT_ATOMS: atom_id res chain seq x y z
N MET A 1 34.04 -18.03 2.85
CA MET A 1 33.60 -16.98 1.89
C MET A 1 32.90 -15.90 2.69
N PRO A 2 33.19 -14.61 2.49
CA PRO A 2 32.41 -13.55 3.13
C PRO A 2 30.96 -13.60 2.59
N LEU A 3 29.99 -13.43 3.48
CA LEU A 3 28.59 -13.28 3.09
C LEU A 3 28.46 -11.96 2.32
N SER A 4 27.93 -12.00 1.09
CA SER A 4 27.59 -10.78 0.37
C SER A 4 26.53 -10.01 1.16
N PRO A 5 26.64 -8.68 1.26
CA PRO A 5 25.65 -7.88 1.97
C PRO A 5 24.28 -8.01 1.30
N ILE A 6 23.24 -8.22 2.11
CA ILE A 6 21.85 -8.19 1.63
C ILE A 6 21.46 -6.73 1.45
N GLN A 7 21.10 -6.36 0.22
CA GLN A 7 20.58 -5.03 -0.07
C GLN A 7 19.05 -5.06 0.02
N LEU A 8 18.49 -4.26 0.92
CA LEU A 8 17.04 -4.12 1.08
C LEU A 8 16.47 -3.16 0.03
N PRO A 9 15.26 -3.43 -0.49
CA PRO A 9 14.57 -2.48 -1.35
C PRO A 9 14.20 -1.22 -0.57
N ILE A 10 14.20 -0.09 -1.26
CA ILE A 10 13.75 1.20 -0.73
C ILE A 10 12.30 1.41 -1.17
N ILE A 11 11.41 1.64 -0.22
CA ILE A 11 10.00 1.96 -0.47
C ILE A 11 9.76 3.42 -0.16
N THR A 12 9.05 4.10 -1.05
CA THR A 12 8.54 5.46 -0.82
C THR A 12 7.03 5.47 -1.03
N ILE A 13 6.33 6.20 -0.19
CA ILE A 13 4.87 6.32 -0.22
C ILE A 13 4.50 7.79 -0.27
N ASP A 14 3.37 8.10 -0.91
CA ASP A 14 2.78 9.44 -0.87
C ASP A 14 2.72 9.94 0.58
N PRO A 15 3.29 11.11 0.91
CA PRO A 15 3.25 11.64 2.28
C PRO A 15 1.83 11.85 2.81
N THR A 16 0.83 11.94 1.93
CA THR A 16 -0.57 12.15 2.28
C THR A 16 -1.37 10.86 2.48
N PHE A 17 -0.75 9.67 2.35
CA PHE A 17 -1.47 8.40 2.39
C PHE A 17 -2.29 8.19 3.68
N LEU A 18 -1.79 8.65 4.83
CA LEU A 18 -2.53 8.53 6.10
C LEU A 18 -3.82 9.35 6.07
N THR A 19 -3.76 10.58 5.55
CA THR A 19 -4.94 11.43 5.38
C THR A 19 -5.94 10.78 4.44
N VAL A 20 -5.47 10.20 3.33
CA VAL A 20 -6.31 9.45 2.39
C VAL A 20 -7.05 8.31 3.10
N LEU A 21 -6.36 7.50 3.90
CA LEU A 21 -7.00 6.42 4.65
C LEU A 21 -8.02 6.94 5.67
N GLN A 22 -7.69 8.02 6.37
CA GLN A 22 -8.57 8.64 7.36
C GLN A 22 -9.83 9.22 6.74
N ASP A 23 -9.71 9.93 5.61
CA ASP A 23 -10.82 10.56 4.92
C ASP A 23 -11.79 9.52 4.35
N VAL A 24 -11.25 8.42 3.78
CA VAL A 24 -12.05 7.28 3.31
C VAL A 24 -12.74 6.58 4.49
N HIS A 25 -12.02 6.29 5.57
CA HIS A 25 -12.59 5.65 6.76
C HIS A 25 -13.67 6.50 7.43
N ALA A 26 -13.48 7.83 7.47
CA ALA A 26 -14.47 8.77 7.99
C ALA A 26 -15.69 8.93 7.07
N GLY A 27 -15.64 8.40 5.84
CA GLY A 27 -16.69 8.55 4.84
C GLY A 27 -16.78 9.96 4.26
N LEU A 28 -15.70 10.75 4.33
CA LEU A 28 -15.63 12.09 3.72
C LEU A 28 -15.54 12.01 2.20
N VAL A 29 -14.89 10.96 1.70
CA VAL A 29 -14.81 10.60 0.29
C VAL A 29 -15.09 9.10 0.13
N PRO A 30 -15.75 8.67 -0.96
CA PRO A 30 -16.08 7.25 -1.17
C PRO A 30 -14.85 6.39 -1.45
N ASN A 31 -13.86 6.97 -2.14
CA ASN A 31 -12.57 6.37 -2.43
C ASN A 31 -11.57 7.48 -2.77
N GLU A 32 -10.27 7.20 -2.60
CA GLU A 32 -9.20 8.12 -2.97
C GLU A 32 -7.91 7.33 -3.26
N LYS A 33 -6.97 7.94 -4.00
CA LYS A 33 -5.76 7.27 -4.48
C LYS A 33 -4.49 7.88 -3.92
N PHE A 34 -3.52 7.04 -3.61
CA PHE A 34 -2.16 7.44 -3.26
C PHE A 34 -1.13 6.58 -4.01
N TRP A 35 0.11 7.02 -4.11
CA TRP A 35 1.16 6.28 -4.81
C TRP A 35 2.14 5.58 -3.86
N VAL A 36 2.70 4.48 -4.34
CA VAL A 36 3.79 3.73 -3.71
C VAL A 36 4.84 3.43 -4.78
N SER A 37 6.12 3.65 -4.46
CA SER A 37 7.24 3.32 -5.33
C SER A 37 8.24 2.41 -4.64
N CYS A 38 8.79 1.43 -5.36
CA CYS A 38 9.80 0.48 -4.90
C CYS A 38 11.05 0.58 -5.78
N TYR A 39 12.21 0.69 -5.13
CA TYR A 39 13.52 0.73 -5.77
C TYR A 39 14.36 -0.44 -5.26
N LYS A 40 14.69 -1.38 -6.15
CA LYS A 40 15.53 -2.53 -5.86
C LYS A 40 16.77 -2.49 -6.75
N ALA A 41 17.94 -2.70 -6.15
CA ALA A 41 19.20 -2.62 -6.88
C ALA A 41 19.26 -3.65 -8.01
N GLY A 42 19.68 -3.19 -9.19
CA GLY A 42 19.74 -4.04 -10.39
C GLY A 42 18.40 -4.31 -11.06
N GLU A 43 17.30 -3.78 -10.55
CA GLU A 43 15.94 -3.96 -11.10
C GLU A 43 15.31 -2.62 -11.49
N ARG A 44 14.29 -2.69 -12.35
CA ARG A 44 13.52 -1.50 -12.77
C ARG A 44 12.69 -1.00 -11.60
N SER A 45 12.66 0.33 -11.41
CA SER A 45 11.77 0.96 -10.43
C SER A 45 10.31 0.65 -10.72
N VAL A 46 9.58 0.27 -9.68
CA VAL A 46 8.14 -0.01 -9.74
C VAL A 46 7.41 1.16 -9.10
N HIS A 47 6.41 1.68 -9.81
CA HIS A 47 5.55 2.75 -9.33
C HIS A 47 4.10 2.28 -9.48
N ARG A 48 3.32 2.35 -8.41
CA ARG A 48 1.93 1.90 -8.37
C ARG A 48 1.05 2.96 -7.74
N LYS A 49 -0.16 3.08 -8.28
CA LYS A 49 -1.24 3.83 -7.67
C LYS A 49 -2.15 2.86 -6.94
N ILE A 50 -2.40 3.15 -5.67
CA ILE A 50 -3.26 2.38 -4.78
C ILE A 50 -4.55 3.17 -4.58
N GLN A 51 -5.69 2.52 -4.74
CA GLN A 51 -7.01 3.04 -4.42
C GLN A 51 -7.41 2.52 -3.04
N ALA A 52 -7.69 3.46 -2.13
CA ALA A 52 -8.36 3.21 -0.87
C ALA A 52 -9.88 3.37 -1.07
N GLU A 53 -10.65 2.41 -0.58
CA GLU A 53 -12.10 2.37 -0.71
C GLU A 53 -12.71 1.78 0.56
N LEU A 54 -13.78 2.37 1.06
CA LEU A 54 -14.50 1.86 2.23
C LEU A 54 -15.19 0.53 1.87
N ASP A 55 -15.14 -0.45 2.76
CA ASP A 55 -15.86 -1.70 2.53
C ASP A 55 -17.38 -1.49 2.60
N GLU A 56 -18.12 -2.11 1.67
CA GLU A 56 -19.57 -1.95 1.55
C GLU A 56 -20.37 -2.66 2.66
N ILE A 57 -19.76 -3.62 3.35
CA ILE A 57 -20.39 -4.46 4.38
C ILE A 57 -19.90 -4.05 5.77
N ASP A 58 -18.60 -3.80 5.93
CA ASP A 58 -17.93 -3.49 7.19
C ASP A 58 -17.28 -2.10 7.16
N ARG A 59 -17.97 -1.12 7.75
CA ARG A 59 -17.55 0.30 7.74
C ARG A 59 -16.22 0.55 8.45
N ASP A 60 -15.75 -0.36 9.30
CA ASP A 60 -14.47 -0.19 10.00
C ASP A 60 -13.28 -0.71 9.16
N VAL A 61 -13.53 -1.12 7.90
CA VAL A 61 -12.52 -1.64 6.96
C VAL A 61 -12.36 -0.72 5.75
N VAL A 62 -11.10 -0.32 5.49
CA VAL A 62 -10.69 0.33 4.23
C VAL A 62 -9.92 -0.68 3.38
N ARG A 63 -10.44 -1.00 2.19
CA ARG A 63 -9.81 -1.87 1.21
C ARG A 63 -8.82 -1.09 0.36
N LEU A 64 -7.65 -1.70 0.13
CA LEU A 64 -6.65 -1.20 -0.82
C LEU A 64 -6.63 -2.08 -2.06
N LYS A 65 -6.63 -1.45 -3.24
CA LYS A 65 -6.52 -2.12 -4.54
C LYS A 65 -5.50 -1.40 -5.39
N THR A 66 -4.70 -2.12 -6.16
CA THR A 66 -3.89 -1.53 -7.22
C THR A 66 -4.80 -1.07 -8.35
N VAL A 67 -4.54 0.13 -8.88
CA VAL A 67 -5.35 0.71 -9.97
C VAL A 67 -4.96 0.10 -11.33
N ASP A 68 -3.77 -0.51 -11.42
CA ASP A 68 -3.29 -1.16 -12.62
C ASP A 68 -3.66 -2.66 -12.62
N PRO A 69 -4.11 -3.22 -13.76
CA PRO A 69 -4.56 -4.61 -13.89
C PRO A 69 -3.43 -5.67 -13.81
N GLN A 70 -2.24 -5.31 -13.32
CA GLN A 70 -1.14 -6.22 -13.08
C GLN A 70 -0.85 -6.27 -11.57
N GLU A 71 -1.54 -7.23 -10.93
CA GLU A 71 -1.40 -7.75 -9.56
C GLU A 71 -2.05 -6.94 -8.42
N ASP A 72 -3.00 -7.61 -7.74
CA ASP A 72 -3.75 -7.13 -6.57
C ASP A 72 -2.83 -7.07 -5.33
N ALA A 73 -2.48 -5.87 -4.87
CA ALA A 73 -1.88 -5.73 -3.54
C ALA A 73 -2.97 -5.86 -2.46
N ARG A 74 -2.87 -6.86 -1.58
CA ARG A 74 -3.74 -6.99 -0.39
C ARG A 74 -3.00 -6.50 0.85
N MET A 75 -3.59 -5.52 1.55
CA MET A 75 -3.08 -5.03 2.83
C MET A 75 -4.16 -5.23 3.91
N GLU A 76 -3.84 -5.98 4.97
CA GLU A 76 -4.71 -6.19 6.12
C GLU A 76 -4.15 -5.44 7.33
N ILE A 77 -4.98 -4.58 7.95
CA ILE A 77 -4.67 -3.90 9.20
C ILE A 77 -5.35 -4.70 10.33
N GLY A 78 -4.56 -5.30 11.22
CA GLY A 78 -5.05 -6.01 12.40
C GLY A 78 -4.96 -5.14 13.67
N ALA A 79 -5.79 -5.46 14.66
CA ALA A 79 -5.85 -4.75 15.95
C ALA A 79 -4.51 -4.71 16.73
N ASP A 80 -3.52 -5.53 16.37
CA ASP A 80 -2.23 -5.67 17.06
C ASP A 80 -1.04 -5.01 16.32
N GLY A 81 -1.30 -4.23 15.27
CA GLY A 81 -0.27 -3.46 14.57
C GLY A 81 -0.37 -3.51 13.04
N PRO A 82 0.27 -2.57 12.33
CA PRO A 82 -0.22 -2.14 11.01
C PRO A 82 0.25 -2.95 9.80
N PHE A 83 1.03 -4.03 9.94
CA PHE A 83 1.64 -4.70 8.77
C PHE A 83 1.60 -6.22 8.86
N ARG A 84 0.89 -6.86 7.92
CA ARG A 84 0.86 -8.34 7.77
C ARG A 84 1.56 -8.87 6.51
N SER A 85 1.51 -8.20 5.35
CA SER A 85 2.37 -8.53 4.18
C SER A 85 2.20 -7.57 3.00
N PHE A 86 3.24 -7.42 2.18
CA PHE A 86 3.21 -6.83 0.84
C PHE A 86 3.68 -7.92 -0.15
N VAL A 87 2.84 -8.30 -1.11
CA VAL A 87 3.22 -9.20 -2.22
C VAL A 87 3.19 -8.36 -3.49
N ALA A 88 4.31 -8.36 -4.20
CA ALA A 88 4.54 -7.69 -5.48
C ALA A 88 5.38 -8.59 -6.38
#